data_AF-A0A849RX02-F1
#
_entry.id   AF-A0A849RX02-F1
#
_cell.length_a   1.000
_cell.length_b   1.000
_cell.length_c   1.000
_cell.angle_alpha   90.00
_cell.angle_beta   90.00
_cell.angle_gamma   90.00
#
_symmetry.space_group_name_H-M   'P 1'
#
loop_
_entity.id
_entity.type
_entity.pdbx_description
1 polymer ?
#
loop_
_entity_poly.entity_id
_entity_poly.type
_entity_poly.pdbx_seq_one_letter_code
_entity_poly.pdbx_strand_id
1 'polypeptide(L)'
;MPDLQFVLFVSALCTADLATINIPSEIRATIFDRCWALSHTEPPPTDPKERVLDLREGTELTLEACLATIRSLLTDAGISRITWDHPVSEPTLDSTPEAMPLIDRLGQLYPEPPEIVDPESPAAG
;
A
#
# COMPACT_ATOMS: atom_id res chain seq x y z
N MET A 1 -3.37 -16.19 8.74
CA MET A 1 -4.49 -15.58 8.00
C MET A 1 -3.95 -14.62 6.94
N PRO A 2 -3.54 -15.13 5.77
CA PRO A 2 -3.06 -14.30 4.67
C PRO A 2 -4.15 -13.39 4.11
N ASP A 3 -5.42 -13.80 4.14
CA ASP A 3 -6.53 -13.02 3.56
C ASP A 3 -6.86 -11.76 4.36
N LEU A 4 -6.86 -11.83 5.69
CA LEU A 4 -7.03 -10.63 6.54
C LEU A 4 -5.91 -9.61 6.27
N GLN A 5 -4.66 -10.09 6.23
CA GLN A 5 -3.51 -9.23 5.94
C GLN A 5 -3.64 -8.59 4.55
N PHE A 6 -4.05 -9.36 3.54
CA PHE A 6 -4.28 -8.86 2.19
C PHE A 6 -5.37 -7.79 2.15
N VAL A 7 -6.54 -8.04 2.76
CA VAL A 7 -7.65 -7.09 2.76
C VAL A 7 -7.25 -5.80 3.47
N LEU A 8 -6.63 -5.88 4.65
CA LEU A 8 -6.18 -4.71 5.39
C LEU A 8 -5.11 -3.93 4.62
N PHE A 9 -4.16 -4.63 4.00
CA PHE A 9 -3.11 -4.01 3.19
C PHE A 9 -3.70 -3.24 2.01
N VAL A 10 -4.56 -3.88 1.20
CA VAL A 10 -5.18 -3.19 0.05
C VAL A 10 -6.08 -2.05 0.50
N SER A 11 -6.82 -2.21 1.59
CA SER A 11 -7.67 -1.15 2.14
C SER A 11 -6.86 0.07 2.58
N ALA A 12 -5.70 -0.14 3.21
CA ALA A 12 -4.78 0.95 3.57
C ALA A 12 -4.19 1.64 2.34
N LEU A 13 -3.83 0.89 1.28
CA LEU A 13 -3.37 1.48 0.01
C LEU A 13 -4.45 2.33 -0.67
N CYS A 14 -5.73 1.99 -0.46
CA CYS A 14 -6.84 2.76 -1.00
C CYS A 14 -6.98 4.16 -0.39
N THR A 15 -6.43 4.37 0.81
CA THR A 15 -6.56 5.62 1.56
C THR A 15 -5.22 6.34 1.73
N ALA A 16 -4.12 5.67 1.41
CA ALA A 16 -2.80 6.27 1.30
C ALA A 16 -2.70 7.18 0.06
N ASP A 17 -2.09 8.36 0.24
CA ASP A 17 -1.80 9.29 -0.85
C ASP A 17 -0.56 8.85 -1.65
N LEU A 18 -0.72 7.73 -2.37
CA LEU A 18 0.32 7.14 -3.20
C LEU A 18 0.08 7.54 -4.65
N ALA A 19 0.91 8.47 -5.16
CA ALA A 19 0.84 8.93 -6.55
C ALA A 19 1.32 7.86 -7.56
N THR A 20 2.20 6.96 -7.13
CA THR A 20 2.92 6.01 -8.00
C THR A 20 2.43 4.57 -7.91
N ILE A 21 1.30 4.34 -7.24
CA ILE A 21 0.68 3.00 -7.20
C ILE A 21 -0.05 2.71 -8.51
N ASN A 22 0.07 1.49 -9.02
CA ASN A 22 -0.59 1.06 -10.26
C ASN A 22 -2.11 0.83 -10.13
N ILE A 23 -2.73 1.30 -9.05
CA ILE A 23 -4.17 1.24 -8.81
C ILE A 23 -4.73 2.67 -8.91
N PRO A 24 -5.51 2.99 -9.96
CA PRO A 24 -6.11 4.31 -10.13
C PRO A 24 -6.91 4.75 -8.90
N SER A 25 -6.87 6.04 -8.58
CA SER A 25 -7.54 6.62 -7.41
C SER A 25 -9.05 6.32 -7.38
N GLU A 26 -9.72 6.31 -8.53
CA GLU A 26 -11.14 5.97 -8.65
C GLU A 26 -11.43 4.52 -8.27
N ILE A 27 -10.57 3.59 -8.67
CA ILE A 27 -10.69 2.16 -8.28
C ILE A 27 -10.41 2.01 -6.80
N ARG A 28 -9.39 2.70 -6.27
CA ARG A 28 -9.08 2.71 -4.82
C ARG A 28 -10.26 3.21 -3.99
N ALA A 29 -10.88 4.32 -4.39
CA ALA A 29 -12.08 4.84 -3.75
C ALA A 29 -13.23 3.83 -3.80
N THR A 30 -13.47 3.23 -4.97
CA THR A 30 -14.53 2.23 -5.18
C THR A 30 -14.31 0.97 -4.33
N ILE A 31 -13.07 0.47 -4.23
CA ILE A 31 -12.71 -0.66 -3.38
C ILE A 31 -13.08 -0.35 -1.93
N PHE A 32 -12.62 0.79 -1.42
CA PHE A 32 -12.89 1.17 -0.04
C PHE A 32 -14.39 1.33 0.22
N ASP A 33 -15.11 2.05 -0.65
CA ASP A 33 -16.54 2.33 -0.44
C ASP A 33 -17.37 1.04 -0.43
N ARG A 34 -17.05 0.08 -1.32
CA ARG A 34 -17.73 -1.21 -1.33
C ARG A 34 -17.39 -2.06 -0.11
N CYS A 35 -16.12 -2.11 0.29
CA CYS A 35 -15.72 -2.82 1.51
C CYS A 35 -16.31 -2.19 2.77
N TRP A 36 -16.42 -0.87 2.83
CA TRP A 36 -17.04 -0.12 3.92
C TRP A 36 -18.50 -0.53 4.11
N ALA A 37 -19.27 -0.56 3.00
CA ALA A 37 -20.68 -0.90 3.00
C ALA A 37 -20.98 -2.37 3.40
N LEU A 38 -19.97 -3.25 3.42
CA LEU A 38 -20.12 -4.62 3.91
C LEU A 38 -20.13 -4.72 5.44
N SER A 39 -19.59 -3.72 6.13
CA SER A 39 -19.46 -3.70 7.60
C SER A 39 -20.24 -2.57 8.27
N HIS A 40 -20.57 -1.51 7.53
CA HIS A 40 -21.19 -0.30 8.05
C HIS A 40 -22.49 0.01 7.33
N THR A 41 -23.40 0.68 8.05
CA THR A 41 -24.68 1.14 7.49
C THR A 41 -24.64 2.62 7.10
N GLU A 42 -23.69 3.36 7.65
CA GLU A 42 -23.39 4.75 7.35
C GLU A 42 -22.58 4.89 6.05
N PRO A 43 -22.66 6.05 5.36
CA PRO A 43 -21.76 6.33 4.25
C PRO A 43 -20.29 6.37 4.71
N PRO A 44 -19.34 6.05 3.82
CA PRO A 44 -17.92 6.11 4.14
C PRO A 44 -17.48 7.54 4.47
N PRO A 45 -16.48 7.73 5.35
CA PRO A 45 -15.97 9.06 5.70
C PRO A 45 -15.46 9.83 4.47
N THR A 46 -15.68 11.14 4.49
CA THR A 46 -15.20 12.07 3.46
C THR A 46 -13.75 12.50 3.68
N ASP A 47 -13.29 12.56 4.93
CA ASP A 47 -11.87 12.80 5.25
C ASP A 47 -11.06 11.52 4.98
N PRO A 48 -10.08 11.55 4.07
CA PRO A 48 -9.21 10.42 3.80
C PRO A 48 -8.52 9.83 5.05
N LYS A 49 -8.22 10.65 6.06
CA LYS A 49 -7.57 10.19 7.30
C LYS A 49 -8.48 9.36 8.19
N GLU A 50 -9.79 9.53 8.05
CA GLU A 50 -10.81 8.79 8.79
C GLU A 50 -11.24 7.52 8.05
N ARG A 51 -10.83 7.35 6.79
CA ARG A 51 -11.10 6.16 5.99
C ARG A 51 -10.23 5.00 6.47
N VAL A 52 -10.65 4.37 7.56
CA VAL A 52 -10.02 3.19 8.13
C VAL A 52 -11.02 2.04 8.11
N LEU A 53 -10.66 0.93 7.47
CA LEU A 53 -11.49 -0.27 7.46
C LEU A 53 -11.21 -1.09 8.72
N ASP A 54 -12.11 -1.02 9.69
CA ASP A 54 -12.05 -1.86 10.88
C ASP A 54 -12.81 -3.18 10.65
N LEU A 55 -12.10 -4.30 10.75
CA LEU A 55 -12.66 -5.65 10.59
C LEU A 55 -12.73 -6.42 11.91
N ARG A 56 -12.45 -5.78 13.06
CA ARG A 56 -12.45 -6.47 14.37
C ARG A 56 -13.82 -7.03 14.75
N GLU A 57 -14.87 -6.30 14.42
CA GLU A 57 -16.27 -6.73 14.62
C GLU A 57 -16.82 -7.53 13.42
N GLY A 58 -16.00 -7.75 12.39
CA GLY A 58 -16.38 -8.47 11.18
C GLY A 58 -16.43 -9.99 11.39
N THR A 59 -17.27 -10.66 10.61
CA THR A 59 -17.32 -12.13 10.56
C THR A 59 -16.36 -12.66 9.49
N GLU A 60 -16.09 -13.97 9.49
CA GLU A 60 -15.35 -14.62 8.38
C GLU A 60 -16.03 -14.36 7.03
N LEU A 61 -17.37 -14.37 6.98
CA LEU A 61 -18.14 -14.04 5.78
C LEU A 61 -17.90 -12.59 5.31
N THR A 62 -17.78 -11.65 6.25
CA THR A 62 -17.45 -10.26 5.94
C THR A 62 -16.06 -10.16 5.30
N LEU A 63 -15.08 -10.90 5.85
CA LEU A 63 -13.73 -10.94 5.30
C LEU A 63 -13.70 -11.55 3.90
N GLU A 64 -14.40 -12.66 3.67
CA GLU A 64 -14.53 -13.30 2.36
C GLU A 64 -15.18 -12.36 1.33
N ALA A 65 -16.23 -11.64 1.72
CA ALA A 65 -16.90 -10.67 0.85
C ALA A 65 -15.97 -9.49 0.48
N CYS A 66 -15.19 -8.99 1.43
CA CYS A 66 -14.16 -7.97 1.16
C CYS A 66 -13.09 -8.49 0.20
N LEU A 67 -12.58 -9.70 0.43
CA LEU A 67 -11.58 -10.33 -0.42
C LEU A 67 -12.08 -10.50 -1.86
N ALA A 68 -13.30 -11.02 -2.02
CA ALA A 68 -13.93 -11.22 -3.32
C ALA A 68 -14.15 -9.87 -4.04
N THR A 69 -14.60 -8.85 -3.31
CA THR A 69 -14.82 -7.50 -3.84
C THR A 69 -13.52 -6.89 -4.36
N ILE A 70 -12.46 -6.94 -3.56
CA ILE A 70 -11.13 -6.43 -3.94
C ILE A 70 -10.62 -7.15 -5.19
N ARG A 71 -10.65 -8.49 -5.19
CA ARG A 71 -10.15 -9.28 -6.32
C ARG A 71 -10.94 -9.02 -7.60
N SER A 72 -12.26 -8.91 -7.51
CA SER A 72 -13.11 -8.60 -8.67
C SER A 72 -12.71 -7.25 -9.26
N LEU A 73 -12.67 -6.20 -8.43
CA LEU A 73 -12.37 -4.85 -8.91
C LEU A 73 -10.96 -4.72 -9.50
N LEU A 74 -9.96 -5.36 -8.90
CA LEU A 74 -8.61 -5.39 -9.46
C LEU A 74 -8.57 -6.18 -10.78
N THR A 75 -9.27 -7.31 -10.86
CA THR A 75 -9.34 -8.12 -12.10
C THR A 75 -10.03 -7.36 -13.22
N ASP A 76 -11.15 -6.69 -12.93
CA ASP A 76 -11.90 -5.88 -13.89
C ASP A 76 -11.05 -4.70 -14.41
N ALA A 77 -10.15 -4.18 -13.58
CA ALA A 77 -9.17 -3.16 -13.94
C ALA A 77 -7.92 -3.71 -14.66
N GLY A 78 -7.82 -5.02 -14.86
CA GLY A 78 -6.63 -5.67 -15.45
C GLY A 78 -5.41 -5.71 -14.53
N ILE A 79 -5.58 -5.49 -13.22
CA ILE A 79 -4.51 -5.45 -12.23
C ILE A 79 -4.35 -6.84 -11.59
N SER A 80 -3.35 -7.58 -12.02
CA SER A 80 -3.00 -8.90 -11.46
C SER A 80 -1.89 -8.85 -10.41
N ARG A 81 -1.11 -7.76 -10.38
CA ARG A 81 -0.03 -7.50 -9.41
C ARG A 81 -0.12 -6.04 -8.96
N ILE A 82 -0.10 -5.82 -7.66
CA ILE A 82 -0.01 -4.48 -7.09
C ILE A 82 1.46 -4.09 -7.06
N THR A 83 1.79 -2.96 -7.69
CA THR A 83 3.12 -2.36 -7.68
C THR A 83 3.01 -0.92 -7.24
N TRP A 84 3.92 -0.51 -6.37
CA TRP A 84 4.06 0.88 -5.94
C TRP A 84 5.53 1.24 -6.10
N ASP A 85 5.78 2.21 -6.96
CA ASP A 85 7.12 2.69 -7.22
C ASP A 85 7.38 3.91 -6.35
N HIS A 86 7.81 3.69 -5.11
CA HIS A 86 8.26 4.79 -4.27
C HIS A 86 9.75 4.96 -4.46
N PRO A 87 10.22 6.09 -5.04
CA PRO A 87 11.63 6.38 -4.98
C PRO A 87 12.05 6.42 -3.51
N VAL A 88 13.23 5.90 -3.21
CA VAL A 88 13.78 5.97 -1.84
C VAL A 88 13.85 7.43 -1.45
N SER A 89 13.07 7.82 -0.43
CA SER A 89 13.10 9.18 0.10
C SER A 89 14.49 9.50 0.62
N GLU A 90 14.95 10.73 0.40
CA GLU A 90 16.19 11.19 1.04
C GLU A 90 16.05 11.13 2.57
N PRO A 91 17.13 10.83 3.31
CA PRO A 91 17.12 10.86 4.76
C PRO A 91 16.67 12.24 5.26
N THR A 92 15.54 12.30 5.95
CA THR A 92 15.00 13.55 6.49
C THR A 92 15.58 13.91 7.87
N LEU A 93 16.39 13.02 8.44
CA LEU A 93 16.97 13.16 9.77
C LEU A 93 18.47 12.96 9.70
N ASP A 94 19.19 13.88 10.34
CA ASP A 94 20.62 13.70 10.58
C ASP A 94 20.83 12.49 11.49
N SER A 95 21.85 11.69 11.16
CA SER A 95 22.26 10.58 12.02
C SER A 95 22.88 11.10 13.31
N THR A 96 22.70 10.37 14.41
CA THR A 96 23.30 10.77 15.68
C THR A 96 24.83 10.63 15.63
N PRO A 97 25.59 11.38 16.44
CA PRO A 97 27.06 11.26 16.49
C PRO A 97 27.55 9.84 16.79
N GLU A 98 26.78 9.08 17.58
CA GLU A 98 27.10 7.68 17.94
C GLU A 98 26.82 6.71 16.78
N ALA A 99 25.94 7.07 15.84
CA ALA A 99 25.61 6.27 14.67
C ALA A 99 26.64 6.44 13.55
N MET A 100 27.30 7.60 13.45
CA MET A 100 28.34 7.87 12.44
C MET A 100 29.42 6.79 12.31
N PRO A 101 30.08 6.33 13.40
CA PRO A 101 31.09 5.27 13.28
C PRO A 101 30.52 3.91 12.86
N LEU A 102 29.21 3.68 12.99
CA LEU A 102 28.54 2.48 12.49
C LEU A 102 28.25 2.60 10.99
N ILE A 103 27.80 3.78 10.54
CA ILE A 103 27.57 4.11 9.13
C ILE A 103 28.88 4.00 8.34
N ASP A 104 29.98 4.56 8.87
CA ASP A 104 31.30 4.48 8.24
C ASP A 104 31.77 3.03 8.07
N ARG A 105 31.56 2.19 9.09
CA ARG A 105 31.89 0.76 9.00
C ARG A 105 31.02 0.04 7.99
N LEU A 106 29.73 0.37 7.93
CA LEU A 106 28.80 -0.23 6.99
C LEU A 106 29.21 0.10 5.54
N GLY A 107 29.61 1.36 5.28
CA GLY A 107 30.12 1.78 3.96
C GLY A 107 31.45 1.13 3.57
N GLN A 108 32.28 0.71 4.52
CA GLN A 108 33.48 -0.08 4.21
C GLN A 108 33.17 -1.55 3.90
N LEU A 109 32.12 -2.12 4.52
CA LEU A 109 31.69 -3.49 4.29
C LEU A 109 30.95 -3.64 2.95
N TYR A 110 30.22 -2.60 2.55
CA TYR A 110 29.47 -2.52 1.31
C TYR A 110 29.88 -1.24 0.56
N PRO A 111 31.06 -1.24 -0.08
CA PRO A 111 31.63 -0.05 -0.74
C PRO A 111 30.94 0.29 -2.05
N GLU A 112 30.29 -0.68 -2.68
CA GLU A 112 29.41 -0.39 -3.79
C GLU A 112 28.13 0.24 -3.26
N PRO A 113 27.65 1.35 -3.87
CA PRO A 113 26.32 1.86 -3.57
C PRO A 113 25.35 0.67 -3.67
N PRO A 114 24.46 0.47 -2.69
CA PRO A 114 23.44 -0.56 -2.83
C PRO A 114 22.77 -0.35 -4.19
N GLU A 115 22.59 -1.43 -4.96
CA GLU A 115 21.82 -1.36 -6.20
C GLU A 115 20.44 -0.78 -5.83
N ILE A 116 20.29 0.51 -6.09
CA ILE A 116 18.99 1.15 -6.16
C ILE A 116 18.41 0.55 -7.43
N VAL A 117 17.61 -0.49 -7.27
CA VAL A 117 16.87 -1.08 -8.38
C VAL A 117 15.79 -0.07 -8.74
N ASP A 118 16.14 0.89 -9.61
CA ASP A 118 15.14 1.65 -10.33
C ASP A 118 14.29 0.62 -11.10
N PRO A 119 12.96 0.61 -10.94
CA PRO A 119 12.14 -0.30 -11.72
C PRO A 119 12.33 -0.01 -13.21
N GLU A 120 12.41 -1.09 -14.00
CA GLU A 120 12.59 -1.00 -15.45
C GLU A 120 11.55 -0.04 -16.04
N SER A 121 12.05 1.06 -16.60
CA SER A 121 11.22 2.00 -17.35
C SER A 121 10.60 1.23 -18.52
N PRO A 122 9.25 1.19 -18.67
CA PRO A 122 8.65 0.47 -19.78
C PRO A 122 9.10 1.15 -21.07
N ALA A 123 9.78 0.38 -21.92
CA ALA A 123 10.25 0.82 -23.22
C ALA A 123 9.10 1.48 -24.00
N ALA A 124 9.28 2.76 -24.32
CA ALA A 124 8.43 3.46 -25.26
C ALA A 124 8.57 2.79 -26.64
N GLY A 125 7.53 2.04 -27.02
CA GLY A 125 7.32 1.51 -28.37
C GLY A 125 6.28 2.34 -29.11
#